data_AF-A0A4D4MH27-F1
#
_entry.id   AF-A0A4D4MH27-F1
#
_cell.length_a   1.000
_cell.length_b   1.000
_cell.length_c   1.000
_cell.angle_alpha   90.00
_cell.angle_beta   90.00
_cell.angle_gamma   90.00
#
_symmetry.space_group_name_H-M   'P 1'
#
loop_
_entity.id
_entity.type
_entity.pdbx_description
1 polymer ?
#
loop_
_entity_poly.entity_id
_entity_poly.type
_entity_poly.pdbx_seq_one_letter_code
_entity_poly.pdbx_strand_id
1 'polypeptide(L)'
;MAVSPNQGSTGGGDAVTLTGSHFTGTTGVRYGSRQAASFTVVSDTTTATITPSGQGPVPVSVTTPGGTGVVGTFYYLPPPSFRLTPPPAGPLAGGNTVTLTGLGLYTTSEVRFGTQAAEFTVDSDGQVTVTVPAAVSAGPVQVTVRTRGGIADGVTYTYLGSPSLTVVTLDSGPVDGGNLVVITGTAFSYATSVAFGGTPAISYRIASDTEIDALVPAGVLGPASVSVTTLGGTTTVSGAYTYLGRFAVLGGQSVTNTGLSSVTGDLGVSPGVSVTGFPPGQVNGTIHISDADALQAHADLVATYDDAVGRIPDVGISGDIGGLTLTPGVYNAASSIGLTGTLTLDAQGDRNAEWIFQIGSTLTTATASSVLLTHGATARNVIWQIGSSATLGTDTAFVGRILAAISITVNAGATVNGQTLARDGSVTLDTNTVTRPW
;
A
#
# COMPACT_ATOMS: atom_id res chain seq x y z
N MET A 1 6.28 -58.31 25.49
CA MET A 1 4.92 -57.83 25.82
C MET A 1 4.89 -56.33 25.54
N ALA A 2 3.81 -55.83 24.95
CA ALA A 2 3.72 -54.44 24.51
C ALA A 2 2.33 -53.87 24.80
N VAL A 3 2.31 -52.56 25.10
CA VAL A 3 1.10 -51.75 25.21
C VAL A 3 1.16 -50.77 24.04
N SER A 4 0.17 -50.78 23.15
CA SER A 4 0.20 -49.92 21.96
C SER A 4 -1.18 -49.36 21.63
N PRO A 5 -1.36 -48.02 21.58
CA PRO A 5 -0.40 -47.01 22.03
C PRO A 5 -0.08 -47.13 23.53
N ASN A 6 1.14 -46.77 23.94
CA ASN A 6 1.55 -46.78 25.36
C ASN A 6 1.28 -45.44 26.08
N GLN A 7 0.58 -44.51 25.45
CA GLN A 7 0.25 -43.21 26.05
C GLN A 7 -1.18 -42.81 25.65
N GLY A 8 -1.82 -41.93 26.43
CA GLY A 8 -3.17 -41.44 26.15
C GLY A 8 -3.65 -40.42 27.17
N SER A 9 -4.92 -40.03 27.10
CA SER A 9 -5.46 -38.92 27.88
C SER A 9 -5.65 -39.27 29.35
N THR A 10 -5.33 -38.34 30.25
CA THR A 10 -5.73 -38.41 31.68
C THR A 10 -7.23 -38.60 31.90
N GLY A 11 -8.08 -38.18 30.94
CA GLY A 11 -9.53 -38.42 30.96
C GLY A 11 -9.93 -39.89 30.73
N GLY A 12 -9.02 -40.72 30.21
CA GLY A 12 -9.32 -42.09 29.78
C GLY A 12 -10.08 -42.14 28.44
N GLY A 13 -10.49 -43.35 28.04
CA GLY A 13 -11.24 -43.59 26.81
C GLY A 13 -10.39 -43.96 25.59
N ASP A 14 -9.07 -44.09 25.75
CA ASP A 14 -8.17 -44.44 24.66
C ASP A 14 -8.26 -45.93 24.33
N ALA A 15 -8.34 -46.25 23.04
CA ALA A 15 -8.22 -47.62 22.56
C ALA A 15 -6.75 -48.06 22.57
N VAL A 16 -6.47 -49.15 23.30
CA VAL A 16 -5.13 -49.70 23.48
C VAL A 16 -5.14 -51.19 23.18
N THR A 17 -4.14 -51.65 22.44
CA THR A 17 -3.88 -53.07 22.19
C THR A 17 -2.75 -53.55 23.09
N LEU A 18 -3.01 -54.62 23.83
CA LEU A 18 -2.04 -55.34 24.62
C LEU A 18 -1.56 -56.55 23.83
N THR A 19 -0.25 -56.73 23.71
CA THR A 19 0.38 -57.88 23.04
C THR A 19 1.22 -58.68 24.02
N GLY A 20 0.96 -59.98 24.13
CA GLY A 20 1.63 -60.88 25.06
C GLY A 20 1.38 -62.35 24.70
N SER A 21 1.24 -63.20 25.71
CA SER A 21 0.96 -64.63 25.58
C SER A 21 -0.01 -65.08 26.68
N HIS A 22 -0.76 -66.15 26.43
CA HIS A 22 -1.70 -66.75 27.37
C HIS A 22 -2.86 -65.83 27.81
N PHE A 23 -3.38 -65.00 26.90
CA PHE A 23 -4.50 -64.11 27.17
C PHE A 23 -5.87 -64.79 27.07
N THR A 24 -5.95 -66.03 26.60
CA THR A 24 -7.21 -66.78 26.62
C THR A 24 -7.74 -66.91 28.05
N GLY A 25 -9.02 -66.57 28.25
CA GLY A 25 -9.65 -66.60 29.57
C GLY A 25 -9.34 -65.40 30.47
N THR A 26 -8.78 -64.30 29.94
CA THR A 26 -8.56 -63.06 30.70
C THR A 26 -9.84 -62.62 31.42
N THR A 27 -9.75 -62.39 32.73
CA THR A 27 -10.85 -61.95 33.60
C THR A 27 -10.71 -60.50 34.05
N GLY A 28 -9.54 -59.88 33.88
CA GLY A 28 -9.34 -58.49 34.24
C GLY A 28 -8.15 -57.84 33.53
N VAL A 29 -8.32 -56.58 33.16
CA VAL A 29 -7.25 -55.70 32.71
C VAL A 29 -7.23 -54.47 33.63
N ARG A 30 -6.06 -54.10 34.15
CA ARG A 30 -5.89 -52.94 35.04
C ARG A 30 -4.77 -52.04 34.57
N TYR A 31 -4.98 -50.74 34.75
CA TYR A 31 -4.01 -49.66 34.57
C TYR A 31 -3.68 -49.11 35.96
N GLY A 32 -2.57 -49.57 36.54
CA GLY A 32 -2.25 -49.36 37.94
C GLY A 32 -3.33 -49.99 38.84
N SER A 33 -3.92 -49.18 39.72
CA SER A 33 -5.01 -49.63 40.60
C SER A 33 -6.40 -49.64 39.94
N ARG A 34 -6.55 -49.03 38.76
CA ARG A 34 -7.85 -48.84 38.10
C ARG A 34 -8.13 -49.94 37.09
N GLN A 35 -9.38 -50.40 37.03
CA GLN A 35 -9.81 -51.38 36.02
C GLN A 35 -9.98 -50.69 34.67
N ALA A 36 -9.64 -51.38 33.58
CA ALA A 36 -9.98 -50.94 32.22
C ALA A 36 -11.48 -50.63 32.11
N ALA A 37 -11.83 -49.59 31.35
CA ALA A 37 -13.22 -49.24 31.09
C ALA A 37 -13.94 -50.38 30.35
N SER A 38 -13.25 -51.05 29.45
CA SER A 38 -13.65 -52.31 28.84
C SER A 38 -12.43 -53.04 28.27
N PHE A 39 -12.53 -54.34 28.03
CA PHE A 39 -11.55 -55.09 27.25
C PHE A 39 -12.20 -56.25 26.50
N THR A 40 -11.58 -56.63 25.38
CA THR A 40 -11.95 -57.75 24.53
C THR A 40 -10.71 -58.56 24.22
N VAL A 41 -10.71 -59.84 24.62
CA VAL A 41 -9.64 -60.77 24.22
C VAL A 41 -9.84 -61.10 22.73
N VAL A 42 -8.85 -60.77 21.91
CA VAL A 42 -8.90 -60.96 20.46
C VAL A 42 -8.26 -62.29 20.07
N SER A 43 -7.16 -62.64 20.75
CA SER A 43 -6.50 -63.94 20.60
C SER A 43 -5.73 -64.29 21.88
N ASP A 44 -5.09 -65.45 21.92
CA ASP A 44 -4.22 -65.82 23.04
C ASP A 44 -3.01 -64.86 23.21
N THR A 45 -2.72 -64.04 22.21
CA THR A 45 -1.59 -63.10 22.23
C THR A 45 -2.01 -61.64 22.22
N THR A 46 -3.29 -61.31 22.00
CA THR A 46 -3.77 -59.93 21.89
C THR A 46 -5.06 -59.65 22.65
N THR A 47 -5.12 -58.51 23.34
CA THR A 47 -6.32 -57.99 24.01
C THR A 47 -6.51 -56.51 23.68
N ALA A 48 -7.68 -56.14 23.17
CA ALA A 48 -8.08 -54.74 23.00
C ALA A 48 -8.69 -54.22 24.30
N THR A 49 -8.41 -52.99 24.70
CA THR A 49 -8.86 -52.41 25.97
C THR A 49 -9.10 -50.92 25.82
N ILE A 50 -10.03 -50.38 26.61
CA ILE A 50 -10.29 -48.95 26.75
C ILE A 50 -9.73 -48.48 28.09
N THR A 51 -8.88 -47.45 28.06
CA THR A 51 -8.21 -46.91 29.25
C THR A 51 -9.23 -46.28 30.21
N PRO A 52 -9.10 -46.47 31.54
CA PRO A 52 -9.82 -45.66 32.51
C PRO A 52 -9.16 -44.28 32.64
N SER A 53 -9.82 -43.33 33.30
CA SER A 53 -9.17 -42.08 33.71
C SER A 53 -8.02 -42.34 34.68
N GLY A 54 -6.95 -41.55 34.59
CA GLY A 54 -5.71 -41.80 35.34
C GLY A 54 -4.70 -40.67 35.22
N GLN A 55 -3.55 -40.83 35.89
CA GLN A 55 -2.46 -39.85 35.89
C GLN A 55 -1.10 -40.55 35.96
N GLY A 56 -0.09 -39.93 35.33
CA GLY A 56 1.30 -40.40 35.38
C GLY A 56 1.53 -41.76 34.69
N PRO A 57 2.74 -42.33 34.87
CA PRO A 57 3.05 -43.69 34.41
C PRO A 57 2.40 -44.73 35.32
N VAL A 58 1.69 -45.70 34.72
CA VAL A 58 1.09 -46.82 35.45
C VAL A 58 1.43 -48.17 34.81
N PRO A 59 1.65 -49.24 35.59
CA PRO A 59 1.80 -50.58 35.03
C PRO A 59 0.46 -51.07 34.49
N VAL A 60 0.46 -51.70 33.32
CA VAL A 60 -0.69 -52.39 32.73
C VAL A 60 -0.59 -53.87 33.07
N SER A 61 -1.60 -54.40 33.74
CA SER A 61 -1.64 -55.80 34.15
C SER A 61 -2.87 -56.52 33.60
N VAL A 62 -2.69 -57.80 33.32
CA VAL A 62 -3.72 -58.71 32.81
C VAL A 62 -3.83 -59.90 33.76
N THR A 63 -5.04 -60.19 34.20
CA THR A 63 -5.39 -61.32 35.06
C THR A 63 -6.03 -62.42 34.21
N THR A 64 -5.44 -63.61 34.24
CA THR A 64 -5.94 -64.83 33.59
C THR A 64 -6.09 -65.93 34.66
N PRO A 65 -6.65 -67.11 34.33
CA PRO A 65 -6.76 -68.21 35.30
C PRO A 65 -5.40 -68.67 35.85
N GLY A 66 -4.31 -68.42 35.12
CA GLY A 66 -2.94 -68.73 35.55
C GLY A 66 -2.30 -67.69 36.48
N GLY A 67 -2.97 -66.54 36.73
CA GLY A 67 -2.47 -65.48 37.60
C GLY A 67 -2.52 -64.09 36.95
N THR A 68 -1.90 -63.10 37.60
CA THR A 68 -1.81 -61.72 37.09
C THR A 68 -0.38 -61.42 36.64
N GLY A 69 -0.22 -60.92 35.42
CA GLY A 69 1.07 -60.49 34.86
C GLY A 69 1.05 -59.03 34.41
N VAL A 70 2.21 -58.36 34.45
CA VAL A 70 2.38 -57.00 33.92
C VAL A 70 2.84 -57.07 32.46
N VAL A 71 2.10 -56.40 31.57
CA VAL A 71 2.31 -56.43 30.11
C VAL A 71 3.14 -55.23 29.63
N GLY A 72 3.16 -54.13 30.40
CA GLY A 72 3.98 -52.96 30.14
C GLY A 72 3.57 -51.75 30.99
N THR A 73 3.96 -50.55 30.57
CA THR A 73 3.60 -49.28 31.21
C THR A 73 2.77 -48.43 30.26
N PHE A 74 1.74 -47.79 30.78
CA PHE A 74 0.95 -46.77 30.08
C PHE A 74 1.19 -45.41 30.71
N TYR A 75 1.34 -44.35 29.90
CA TYR A 75 1.57 -42.99 30.36
C TYR A 75 0.34 -42.12 30.10
N TYR A 76 -0.29 -41.67 31.18
CA TYR A 76 -1.38 -40.68 31.09
C TYR A 76 -0.81 -39.28 30.90
N LEU A 77 -1.15 -38.67 29.77
CA LEU A 77 -0.76 -37.31 29.39
C LEU A 77 -1.94 -36.35 29.64
N PRO A 78 -1.71 -35.19 30.26
CA PRO A 78 -2.73 -34.15 30.36
C PRO A 78 -3.03 -33.53 28.99
N PRO A 79 -4.18 -32.85 28.82
CA PRO A 79 -4.42 -32.00 27.66
C PRO A 79 -3.28 -30.98 27.48
N PRO A 80 -2.97 -30.57 26.24
CA PRO A 80 -1.92 -29.59 26.01
C PRO A 80 -2.31 -28.22 26.57
N SER A 81 -1.35 -27.32 26.69
CA SER A 81 -1.61 -25.89 26.90
C SER A 81 -0.75 -25.11 25.93
N PHE A 82 -1.28 -24.03 25.36
CA PHE A 82 -0.52 -23.24 24.38
C PHE A 82 -0.99 -21.78 24.33
N ARG A 83 -0.16 -20.95 23.69
CA ARG A 83 -0.47 -19.58 23.26
C ARG A 83 0.12 -19.32 21.89
N LEU A 84 -0.44 -18.35 21.17
CA LEU A 84 0.14 -17.82 19.94
C LEU A 84 1.22 -16.77 20.27
N THR A 85 2.32 -16.79 19.54
CA THR A 85 3.26 -15.66 19.53
C THR A 85 2.58 -14.42 18.92
N PRO A 86 2.68 -13.23 19.54
CA PRO A 86 2.13 -12.01 18.96
C PRO A 86 2.74 -11.67 17.59
N PRO A 87 1.96 -11.09 16.66
CA PRO A 87 0.53 -10.79 16.80
C PRO A 87 -0.35 -12.04 16.58
N PRO A 88 -1.40 -12.27 17.41
CA PRO A 88 -2.36 -13.36 17.21
C PRO A 88 -3.41 -13.00 16.14
N ALA A 89 -2.95 -12.45 15.01
CA ALA A 89 -3.79 -11.98 13.92
C ALA A 89 -3.02 -12.01 12.60
N GLY A 90 -3.76 -12.02 11.49
CA GLY A 90 -3.16 -12.01 10.16
C GLY A 90 -4.21 -12.05 9.04
N PRO A 91 -3.77 -12.22 7.78
CA PRO A 91 -4.61 -12.00 6.61
C PRO A 91 -5.73 -13.02 6.47
N LEU A 92 -6.89 -12.56 5.97
CA LEU A 92 -8.04 -13.41 5.65
C LEU A 92 -7.69 -14.53 4.66
N ALA A 93 -6.77 -14.26 3.73
CA ALA A 93 -6.28 -15.23 2.76
C ALA A 93 -5.46 -16.37 3.38
N GLY A 94 -5.06 -16.26 4.65
CA GLY A 94 -4.16 -17.22 5.31
C GLY A 94 -2.77 -17.24 4.67
N GLY A 95 -2.06 -18.36 4.81
CA GLY A 95 -0.73 -18.60 4.27
C GLY A 95 0.42 -18.05 5.13
N ASN A 96 0.12 -17.18 6.09
CA ASN A 96 1.12 -16.74 7.07
C ASN A 96 1.43 -17.85 8.08
N THR A 97 2.65 -17.84 8.59
CA THR A 97 3.08 -18.76 9.64
C THR A 97 2.87 -18.14 11.02
N VAL A 98 2.36 -18.94 11.96
CA VAL A 98 2.28 -18.60 13.38
C VAL A 98 2.93 -19.70 14.22
N THR A 99 3.42 -19.33 15.40
CA THR A 99 4.04 -20.27 16.32
C THR A 99 3.16 -20.45 17.56
N LEU A 100 2.83 -21.70 17.86
CA LEU A 100 2.22 -22.11 19.11
C LEU A 100 3.34 -22.42 20.11
N THR A 101 3.27 -21.85 21.31
CA THR A 101 4.22 -22.12 22.40
C THR A 101 3.49 -22.60 23.64
N GLY A 102 3.99 -23.66 24.29
CA GLY A 102 3.17 -24.37 25.26
C GLY A 102 3.83 -25.55 25.97
N LEU A 103 3.01 -26.48 26.44
CA LEU A 103 3.39 -27.75 27.06
C LEU A 103 2.58 -28.89 26.45
N GLY A 104 3.20 -30.06 26.31
CA GLY A 104 2.54 -31.28 25.85
C GLY A 104 2.23 -31.29 24.35
N LEU A 105 2.96 -30.50 23.55
CA LEU A 105 2.71 -30.33 22.12
C LEU A 105 3.40 -31.39 21.24
N TYR A 106 4.28 -32.22 21.79
CA TYR A 106 5.07 -33.18 20.99
C TYR A 106 4.21 -34.19 20.21
N THR A 107 3.02 -34.52 20.73
CA THR A 107 2.09 -35.47 20.11
C THR A 107 0.94 -34.79 19.36
N THR A 108 1.14 -33.54 18.92
CA THR A 108 0.14 -32.80 18.13
C THR A 108 -0.20 -33.58 16.88
N SER A 109 -1.49 -33.81 16.69
CA SER A 109 -2.07 -34.58 15.59
C SER A 109 -2.99 -33.73 14.72
N GLU A 110 -3.44 -32.59 15.22
CA GLU A 110 -4.34 -31.68 14.52
C GLU A 110 -4.23 -30.28 15.12
N VAL A 111 -4.21 -29.27 14.25
CA VAL A 111 -4.40 -27.87 14.60
C VAL A 111 -5.51 -27.32 13.72
N ARG A 112 -6.47 -26.60 14.31
CA ARG A 112 -7.56 -25.95 13.58
C ARG A 112 -7.70 -24.48 13.97
N PHE A 113 -8.12 -23.68 13.00
CA PHE A 113 -8.54 -22.28 13.15
C PHE A 113 -10.04 -22.22 12.83
N GLY A 114 -10.88 -22.16 13.86
CA GLY A 114 -12.31 -22.40 13.73
C GLY A 114 -12.58 -23.79 13.16
N THR A 115 -13.28 -23.85 12.02
CA THR A 115 -13.56 -25.12 11.34
C THR A 115 -12.44 -25.58 10.42
N GLN A 116 -11.47 -24.72 10.09
CA GLN A 116 -10.45 -24.99 9.09
C GLN A 116 -9.26 -25.73 9.69
N ALA A 117 -8.83 -26.83 9.06
CA ALA A 117 -7.62 -27.54 9.42
C ALA A 117 -6.39 -26.78 8.91
N ALA A 118 -5.34 -26.73 9.72
CA ALA A 118 -4.07 -26.09 9.39
C ALA A 118 -2.99 -27.12 9.10
N GLU A 119 -2.04 -26.76 8.23
CA GLU A 119 -0.78 -27.50 8.11
C GLU A 119 0.18 -27.06 9.22
N PHE A 120 0.94 -28.00 9.78
CA PHE A 120 1.84 -27.70 10.90
C PHE A 120 3.06 -28.62 10.93
N THR A 121 4.08 -28.15 11.64
CA THR A 121 5.30 -28.87 11.99
C THR A 121 5.46 -28.83 13.51
N VAL A 122 5.66 -30.00 14.12
CA VAL A 122 5.97 -30.09 15.56
C VAL A 122 7.47 -29.94 15.73
N ASP A 123 7.89 -28.80 16.31
CA ASP A 123 9.31 -28.48 16.48
C ASP A 123 9.87 -29.07 17.77
N SER A 124 9.08 -29.02 18.85
CA SER A 124 9.43 -29.59 20.16
C SER A 124 8.18 -29.78 21.02
N ASP A 125 8.33 -30.35 22.23
CA ASP A 125 7.21 -30.43 23.17
C ASP A 125 6.66 -29.05 23.60
N GLY A 126 7.48 -28.01 23.45
CA GLY A 126 7.11 -26.65 23.76
C GLY A 126 6.70 -25.79 22.56
N GLN A 127 6.74 -26.31 21.33
CA GLN A 127 6.59 -25.49 20.13
C GLN A 127 6.02 -26.25 18.92
N VAL A 128 5.06 -25.62 18.24
CA VAL A 128 4.52 -26.06 16.95
C VAL A 128 4.46 -24.86 16.01
N THR A 129 5.02 -25.00 14.82
CA THR A 129 4.93 -24.01 13.73
C THR A 129 3.75 -24.36 12.84
N VAL A 130 2.88 -23.40 12.54
CA VAL A 130 1.60 -23.63 11.86
C VAL A 130 1.43 -22.66 10.70
N THR A 131 1.04 -23.17 9.53
CA THR A 131 0.58 -22.34 8.40
C THR A 131 -0.91 -22.10 8.54
N VAL A 132 -1.30 -20.84 8.73
CA VAL A 132 -2.69 -20.46 8.97
C VAL A 132 -3.52 -20.70 7.69
N PRO A 133 -4.63 -21.45 7.75
CA PRO A 133 -5.48 -21.67 6.58
C PRO A 133 -6.28 -20.40 6.23
N ALA A 134 -6.75 -20.30 4.99
CA ALA A 134 -7.65 -19.23 4.57
C ALA A 134 -9.01 -19.32 5.30
N ALA A 135 -9.64 -18.17 5.53
CA ALA A 135 -11.00 -18.09 6.07
C ALA A 135 -11.94 -17.32 5.14
N VAL A 136 -13.24 -17.47 5.35
CA VAL A 136 -14.29 -16.89 4.50
C VAL A 136 -14.69 -15.46 4.92
N SER A 137 -14.44 -15.10 6.19
CA SER A 137 -14.78 -13.80 6.75
C SER A 137 -13.72 -13.35 7.76
N ALA A 138 -13.45 -12.04 7.81
CA ALA A 138 -12.62 -11.45 8.86
C ALA A 138 -13.32 -11.56 10.23
N GLY A 139 -12.53 -11.63 11.30
CA GLY A 139 -13.01 -11.74 12.68
C GLY A 139 -12.26 -12.80 13.51
N PRO A 140 -12.60 -12.92 14.81
CA PRO A 140 -11.96 -13.85 15.72
C PRO A 140 -12.43 -15.29 15.48
N VAL A 141 -11.49 -16.24 15.54
CA VAL A 141 -11.73 -17.68 15.55
C VAL A 141 -10.99 -18.33 16.71
N GLN A 142 -11.51 -19.45 17.22
CA GLN A 142 -10.81 -20.27 18.20
C GLN A 142 -9.76 -21.14 17.51
N VAL A 143 -8.58 -21.22 18.10
CA VAL A 143 -7.53 -22.17 17.74
C VAL A 143 -7.67 -23.37 18.65
N THR A 144 -7.73 -24.56 18.05
CA THR A 144 -7.77 -25.82 18.80
C THR A 144 -6.60 -26.70 18.42
N VAL A 145 -5.96 -27.32 19.42
CA VAL A 145 -4.84 -28.24 19.23
C VAL A 145 -5.22 -29.58 19.83
N ARG A 146 -5.11 -30.64 19.04
CA ARG A 146 -5.33 -32.02 19.50
C ARG A 146 -4.01 -32.74 19.63
N THR A 147 -3.72 -33.22 20.83
CA THR A 147 -2.59 -34.12 21.10
C THR A 147 -3.10 -35.46 21.61
N ARG A 148 -2.19 -36.40 21.86
CA ARG A 148 -2.55 -37.66 22.50
C ARG A 148 -3.02 -37.49 23.95
N GLY A 149 -2.66 -36.38 24.61
CA GLY A 149 -3.11 -36.07 25.98
C GLY A 149 -4.51 -35.47 26.06
N GLY A 150 -5.04 -34.96 24.94
CA GLY A 150 -6.37 -34.37 24.87
C GLY A 150 -6.44 -33.22 23.87
N ILE A 151 -7.49 -32.41 23.99
CA ILE A 151 -7.71 -31.21 23.17
C ILE A 151 -7.51 -29.98 24.06
N ALA A 152 -6.82 -28.98 23.53
CA ALA A 152 -6.77 -27.64 24.10
C ALA A 152 -7.50 -26.66 23.19
N ASP A 153 -8.27 -25.76 23.79
CA ASP A 153 -9.05 -24.71 23.16
C ASP A 153 -8.86 -23.36 23.91
N GLY A 154 -9.61 -22.32 23.53
CA GLY A 154 -9.65 -21.04 24.23
C GLY A 154 -8.61 -20.00 23.79
N VAL A 155 -7.74 -20.33 22.82
CA VAL A 155 -6.81 -19.37 22.21
C VAL A 155 -7.46 -18.75 20.99
N THR A 156 -7.50 -17.42 20.91
CA THR A 156 -8.15 -16.71 19.79
C THR A 156 -7.13 -16.23 18.77
N TYR A 157 -7.43 -16.43 17.48
CA TYR A 157 -6.73 -15.80 16.35
C TYR A 157 -7.71 -14.91 15.60
N THR A 158 -7.27 -13.73 15.16
CA THR A 158 -8.14 -12.80 14.40
C THR A 158 -7.73 -12.72 12.95
N TYR A 159 -8.64 -13.12 12.05
CA TYR A 159 -8.49 -12.84 10.63
C TYR A 159 -8.80 -11.38 10.34
N LEU A 160 -7.88 -10.69 9.69
CA LEU A 160 -7.98 -9.29 9.29
C LEU A 160 -8.20 -9.20 7.79
N GLY A 161 -9.10 -8.33 7.36
CA GLY A 161 -9.26 -8.00 5.94
C GLY A 161 -8.14 -7.07 5.46
N SER A 162 -7.89 -7.06 4.14
CA SER A 162 -7.02 -6.05 3.54
C SER A 162 -7.55 -4.64 3.85
N PRO A 163 -6.66 -3.64 4.01
CA PRO A 163 -7.10 -2.26 4.19
C PRO A 163 -7.84 -1.75 2.95
N SER A 164 -8.59 -0.67 3.08
CA SER A 164 -9.05 0.09 1.91
C SER A 164 -8.45 1.49 1.95
N LEU A 165 -8.22 2.08 0.78
CA LEU A 165 -7.79 3.46 0.63
C LEU A 165 -8.83 4.16 -0.23
N THR A 166 -9.44 5.22 0.32
CA THR A 166 -10.54 5.94 -0.33
C THR A 166 -10.10 7.31 -0.83
N VAL A 167 -9.43 8.10 0.01
CA VAL A 167 -8.98 9.46 -0.34
C VAL A 167 -7.61 9.74 0.27
N VAL A 168 -6.77 10.45 -0.47
CA VAL A 168 -5.59 11.16 0.04
C VAL A 168 -5.93 12.65 0.01
N THR A 169 -5.98 13.32 1.16
CA THR A 169 -6.18 14.78 1.18
C THR A 169 -4.92 15.48 0.69
N LEU A 170 -5.06 16.56 -0.09
CA LEU A 170 -3.91 17.18 -0.76
C LEU A 170 -3.17 16.11 -1.57
N ASP A 171 -3.89 15.51 -2.52
CA ASP A 171 -3.42 14.47 -3.45
C ASP A 171 -2.32 14.95 -4.42
N SER A 172 -1.68 16.06 -4.13
CA SER A 172 -0.53 16.56 -4.86
C SER A 172 0.38 17.42 -3.99
N GLY A 173 1.65 17.50 -4.37
CA GLY A 173 2.66 18.27 -3.65
C GLY A 173 4.05 18.17 -4.28
N PRO A 174 5.09 18.75 -3.68
CA PRO A 174 6.42 18.88 -4.29
C PRO A 174 7.13 17.54 -4.52
N VAL A 175 7.92 17.44 -5.59
CA VAL A 175 8.83 16.31 -5.88
C VAL A 175 9.81 16.00 -4.74
N ASP A 176 10.18 16.98 -3.92
CA ASP A 176 11.06 16.77 -2.77
C ASP A 176 10.36 16.12 -1.56
N GLY A 177 9.02 16.00 -1.62
CA GLY A 177 8.19 15.52 -0.52
C GLY A 177 8.17 16.48 0.68
N GLY A 178 7.94 15.92 1.87
CA GLY A 178 7.93 16.67 3.14
C GLY A 178 6.61 17.35 3.47
N ASN A 179 5.61 17.31 2.58
CA ASN A 179 4.25 17.74 2.90
C ASN A 179 3.47 16.64 3.63
N LEU A 180 2.57 17.07 4.52
CA LEU A 180 1.68 16.18 5.25
C LEU A 180 0.41 15.93 4.43
N VAL A 181 0.03 14.66 4.30
CA VAL A 181 -1.26 14.24 3.73
C VAL A 181 -2.01 13.39 4.74
N VAL A 182 -3.34 13.40 4.64
CA VAL A 182 -4.23 12.51 5.40
C VAL A 182 -4.76 11.45 4.44
N ILE A 183 -4.47 10.19 4.74
CA ILE A 183 -4.97 9.04 4.01
C ILE A 183 -6.19 8.52 4.78
N THR A 184 -7.32 8.44 4.09
CA THR A 184 -8.58 7.93 4.65
C THR A 184 -8.97 6.60 4.02
N GLY A 185 -9.55 5.72 4.82
CA GLY A 185 -9.85 4.35 4.41
C GLY A 185 -10.40 3.50 5.55
N THR A 186 -10.05 2.22 5.58
CA THR A 186 -10.48 1.27 6.63
C THR A 186 -9.36 0.30 7.01
N ALA A 187 -9.44 -0.24 8.23
CA ALA A 187 -8.52 -1.25 8.78
C ALA A 187 -7.07 -0.78 8.93
N PHE A 188 -6.85 0.50 9.27
CA PHE A 188 -5.53 1.09 9.45
C PHE A 188 -4.90 0.88 10.83
N SER A 189 -5.63 0.35 11.82
CA SER A 189 -5.14 0.20 13.21
C SER A 189 -3.83 -0.59 13.33
N TYR A 190 -3.50 -1.42 12.35
CA TYR A 190 -2.28 -2.23 12.29
C TYR A 190 -1.46 -1.97 11.02
N ALA A 191 -1.49 -0.73 10.50
CA ALA A 191 -0.63 -0.35 9.40
C ALA A 191 0.85 -0.49 9.81
N THR A 192 1.61 -1.19 8.98
CA THR A 192 3.05 -1.42 9.16
C THR A 192 3.88 -0.68 8.12
N SER A 193 3.27 -0.24 7.02
CA SER A 193 3.94 0.55 5.99
C SER A 193 2.94 1.44 5.23
N VAL A 194 3.42 2.62 4.88
CA VAL A 194 2.79 3.55 3.92
C VAL A 194 3.85 3.91 2.90
N ALA A 195 3.52 3.89 1.61
CA ALA A 195 4.46 4.24 0.54
C ALA A 195 3.80 5.05 -0.58
N PHE A 196 4.61 5.88 -1.25
CA PHE A 196 4.24 6.73 -2.38
C PHE A 196 5.15 6.41 -3.56
N GLY A 197 4.59 5.97 -4.68
CA GLY A 197 5.36 5.52 -5.85
C GLY A 197 6.31 4.35 -5.55
N GLY A 198 6.01 3.56 -4.52
CA GLY A 198 6.89 2.48 -4.02
C GLY A 198 7.94 2.93 -3.00
N THR A 199 8.15 4.24 -2.81
CA THR A 199 9.06 4.77 -1.80
C THR A 199 8.35 4.86 -0.44
N PRO A 200 8.90 4.31 0.66
CA PRO A 200 8.30 4.46 1.98
C PRO A 200 8.12 5.92 2.38
N ALA A 201 6.99 6.24 3.02
CA ALA A 201 6.75 7.55 3.60
C ALA A 201 7.87 7.92 4.60
N ILE A 202 8.23 9.21 4.68
CA ILE A 202 9.28 9.69 5.61
C ILE A 202 8.90 9.32 7.06
N SER A 203 7.62 9.50 7.37
CA SER A 203 6.99 9.04 8.60
C SER A 203 5.49 8.94 8.38
N TYR A 204 4.80 8.20 9.24
CA TYR A 204 3.36 8.22 9.31
C TYR A 204 2.90 7.98 10.74
N ARG A 205 1.67 8.40 11.04
CA ARG A 205 0.98 8.17 12.30
C ARG A 205 -0.40 7.64 11.99
N ILE A 206 -0.75 6.52 12.59
CA ILE A 206 -2.13 6.00 12.56
C ILE A 206 -2.95 6.88 13.51
N ALA A 207 -3.80 7.74 12.96
CA ALA A 207 -4.66 8.62 13.74
C ALA A 207 -5.90 7.87 14.25
N SER A 208 -6.45 6.97 13.43
CA SER A 208 -7.55 6.07 13.79
C SER A 208 -7.56 4.84 12.87
N ASP A 209 -8.54 3.94 13.03
CA ASP A 209 -8.70 2.81 12.10
C ASP A 209 -9.05 3.22 10.66
N THR A 210 -9.45 4.48 10.47
CA THR A 210 -9.87 5.02 9.18
C THR A 210 -9.00 6.17 8.68
N GLU A 211 -7.96 6.54 9.42
CA GLU A 211 -7.15 7.71 9.12
C GLU A 211 -5.66 7.52 9.45
N ILE A 212 -4.80 7.85 8.49
CA ILE A 212 -3.34 7.90 8.65
C ILE A 212 -2.84 9.29 8.22
N ASP A 213 -2.10 9.94 9.11
CA ASP A 213 -1.29 11.12 8.79
C ASP A 213 0.04 10.63 8.21
N ALA A 214 0.42 11.02 6.99
CA ALA A 214 1.67 10.59 6.36
C ALA A 214 2.47 11.77 5.81
N LEU A 215 3.79 11.75 6.05
CA LEU A 215 4.72 12.69 5.46
C LEU A 215 5.26 12.10 4.15
N VAL A 216 4.91 12.74 3.04
CA VAL A 216 5.22 12.25 1.69
C VAL A 216 6.74 12.24 1.48
N PRO A 217 7.34 11.15 0.94
CA PRO A 217 8.76 11.11 0.61
C PRO A 217 9.08 11.88 -0.66
N ALA A 218 10.36 12.08 -0.96
CA ALA A 218 10.74 12.56 -2.29
C ALA A 218 10.31 11.54 -3.37
N GLY A 219 9.94 12.03 -4.54
CA GLY A 219 9.42 11.24 -5.65
C GLY A 219 9.74 11.84 -7.01
N VAL A 220 9.23 11.18 -8.05
CA VAL A 220 9.40 11.59 -9.45
C VAL A 220 8.18 12.38 -9.89
N LEU A 221 8.37 13.41 -10.72
CA LEU A 221 7.29 14.23 -11.26
C LEU A 221 6.17 13.38 -11.89
N GLY A 222 4.91 13.74 -11.61
CA GLY A 222 3.73 13.10 -12.17
C GLY A 222 2.98 12.20 -11.18
N PRO A 223 2.01 11.40 -11.67
CA PRO A 223 1.17 10.55 -10.82
C PRO A 223 1.98 9.42 -10.17
N ALA A 224 1.73 9.19 -8.89
CA ALA A 224 2.31 8.15 -8.06
C ALA A 224 1.22 7.31 -7.39
N SER A 225 1.49 6.02 -7.21
CA SER A 225 0.63 5.15 -6.42
C SER A 225 0.77 5.46 -4.93
N VAL A 226 -0.29 5.24 -4.16
CA VAL A 226 -0.22 5.23 -2.70
C VAL A 226 -0.59 3.84 -2.21
N SER A 227 0.24 3.27 -1.34
CA SER A 227 -0.02 1.97 -0.75
C SER A 227 0.02 2.00 0.76
N VAL A 228 -0.85 1.21 1.38
CA VAL A 228 -0.90 0.97 2.83
C VAL A 228 -0.86 -0.53 3.04
N THR A 229 0.09 -0.98 3.86
CA THR A 229 0.22 -2.37 4.27
C THR A 229 -0.14 -2.50 5.74
N THR A 230 -0.94 -3.51 6.06
CA THR A 230 -1.34 -3.88 7.42
C THR A 230 -1.10 -5.37 7.63
N LEU A 231 -1.35 -5.87 8.84
CA LEU A 231 -1.38 -7.32 9.10
C LEU A 231 -2.46 -8.06 8.29
N GLY A 232 -3.50 -7.36 7.80
CA GLY A 232 -4.55 -7.95 6.97
C GLY A 232 -4.23 -8.04 5.48
N GLY A 233 -3.16 -7.35 5.04
CA GLY A 233 -2.74 -7.29 3.63
C GLY A 233 -2.33 -5.89 3.18
N THR A 234 -2.09 -5.73 1.89
CA THR A 234 -1.70 -4.47 1.25
C THR A 234 -2.78 -4.01 0.27
N THR A 235 -3.04 -2.71 0.28
CA THR A 235 -3.85 -2.04 -0.75
C THR A 235 -3.01 -0.96 -1.41
N THR A 236 -3.09 -0.89 -2.74
CA THR A 236 -2.38 0.09 -3.56
C THR A 236 -3.38 0.75 -4.51
N VAL A 237 -3.43 2.08 -4.51
CA VAL A 237 -4.22 2.86 -5.46
C VAL A 237 -3.27 3.62 -6.37
N SER A 238 -3.34 3.34 -7.68
CA SER A 238 -2.53 4.03 -8.69
C SER A 238 -3.00 5.47 -8.88
N GLY A 239 -2.07 6.41 -9.04
CA GLY A 239 -2.39 7.83 -9.27
C GLY A 239 -3.10 8.52 -8.10
N ALA A 240 -3.07 7.94 -6.90
CA ALA A 240 -3.69 8.53 -5.71
C ALA A 240 -2.94 9.75 -5.16
N TYR A 241 -1.74 10.03 -5.67
CA TYR A 241 -0.97 11.23 -5.35
C TYR A 241 -0.22 11.71 -6.60
N THR A 242 -0.01 13.01 -6.77
CA THR A 242 0.73 13.60 -7.89
C THR A 242 1.89 14.45 -7.39
N TYR A 243 3.12 14.06 -7.72
CA TYR A 243 4.29 14.90 -7.49
C TYR A 243 4.34 16.03 -8.51
N LEU A 244 4.61 17.23 -8.02
CA LEU A 244 4.65 18.48 -8.77
C LEU A 244 6.07 19.07 -8.70
N GLY A 245 6.59 19.50 -9.85
CA GLY A 245 7.94 20.04 -9.97
C GLY A 245 8.07 21.40 -9.29
N ARG A 246 9.24 21.68 -8.72
CA ARG A 246 9.50 22.88 -7.91
C ARG A 246 9.56 24.21 -8.68
N PHE A 247 9.87 24.13 -9.97
CA PHE A 247 10.17 25.28 -10.82
C PHE A 247 8.91 26.00 -11.29
N ALA A 248 8.74 27.28 -10.93
CA ALA A 248 7.76 28.16 -11.54
C ALA A 248 8.24 28.61 -12.95
N VAL A 249 9.55 28.78 -13.10
CA VAL A 249 10.19 29.21 -14.35
C VAL A 249 11.37 28.30 -14.64
N LEU A 250 11.45 27.72 -15.84
CA LEU A 250 12.59 26.92 -16.28
C LEU A 250 12.89 27.21 -17.75
N GLY A 251 14.13 27.58 -18.06
CA GLY A 251 14.60 27.76 -19.44
C GLY A 251 15.67 26.74 -19.83
N GLY A 252 15.60 26.25 -21.07
CA GLY A 252 16.64 25.40 -21.67
C GLY A 252 17.98 26.12 -21.84
N GLN A 253 17.94 27.37 -22.32
CA GLN A 253 19.12 28.15 -22.70
C GLN A 253 19.38 29.33 -21.77
N SER A 254 18.33 30.09 -21.43
CA SER A 254 18.43 31.22 -20.51
C SER A 254 17.09 31.60 -19.90
N VAL A 255 17.15 32.34 -18.79
CA VAL A 255 16.02 33.09 -18.26
C VAL A 255 16.42 34.57 -18.15
N THR A 256 15.65 35.46 -18.76
CA THR A 256 15.93 36.90 -18.79
C THR A 256 14.73 37.68 -18.27
N ASN A 257 14.99 38.68 -17.44
CA ASN A 257 13.98 39.60 -16.94
C ASN A 257 14.38 41.08 -17.18
N THR A 258 13.41 41.95 -17.46
CA THR A 258 13.63 43.41 -17.59
C THR A 258 13.09 44.17 -16.38
N GLY A 259 11.78 44.14 -16.15
CA GLY A 259 11.10 44.92 -15.11
C GLY A 259 10.91 44.21 -13.75
N LEU A 260 9.95 44.69 -12.95
CA LEU A 260 9.73 44.22 -11.57
C LEU A 260 8.92 42.91 -11.52
N SER A 261 9.48 41.84 -12.07
CA SER A 261 8.83 40.53 -12.03
C SER A 261 8.91 39.91 -10.62
N SER A 262 7.88 39.16 -10.24
CA SER A 262 7.84 38.34 -9.03
C SER A 262 7.54 36.88 -9.41
N VAL A 263 8.45 35.98 -9.02
CA VAL A 263 8.33 34.54 -9.24
C VAL A 263 8.13 33.87 -7.88
N THR A 264 7.05 33.11 -7.72
CA THR A 264 6.78 32.29 -6.52
C THR A 264 6.93 30.81 -6.87
N GLY A 265 8.02 30.21 -6.37
CA GLY A 265 8.57 28.92 -6.81
C GLY A 265 9.99 29.08 -7.34
N ASP A 266 10.66 27.96 -7.63
CA ASP A 266 12.05 28.00 -8.07
C ASP A 266 12.18 28.50 -9.50
N LEU A 267 13.34 29.09 -9.81
CA LEU A 267 13.71 29.55 -11.14
C LEU A 267 14.95 28.78 -11.58
N GLY A 268 14.92 28.24 -12.80
CA GLY A 268 15.95 27.33 -13.28
C GLY A 268 16.44 27.64 -14.69
N VAL A 269 17.68 27.26 -14.96
CA VAL A 269 18.18 27.09 -16.32
C VAL A 269 19.04 25.83 -16.43
N SER A 270 18.77 24.99 -17.43
CA SER A 270 19.58 23.82 -17.78
C SER A 270 19.20 23.34 -19.19
N PRO A 271 20.15 22.93 -20.06
CA PRO A 271 21.61 22.92 -19.85
C PRO A 271 22.27 24.30 -19.94
N GLY A 272 21.50 25.35 -20.24
CA GLY A 272 21.98 26.72 -20.26
C GLY A 272 22.43 27.22 -18.89
N VAL A 273 23.19 28.32 -18.89
CA VAL A 273 23.89 28.84 -17.69
C VAL A 273 23.55 30.29 -17.36
N SER A 274 22.58 30.89 -18.06
CA SER A 274 22.33 32.33 -17.97
C SER A 274 20.97 32.63 -17.34
N VAL A 275 21.01 33.29 -16.18
CA VAL A 275 19.86 33.97 -15.57
C VAL A 275 20.23 35.43 -15.40
N THR A 276 19.43 36.34 -15.98
CA THR A 276 19.69 37.79 -15.94
C THR A 276 18.43 38.56 -15.58
N GLY A 277 18.58 39.74 -14.96
CA GLY A 277 17.46 40.59 -14.57
C GLY A 277 16.83 40.29 -13.21
N PHE A 278 17.49 39.49 -12.37
CA PHE A 278 17.10 39.22 -10.98
C PHE A 278 18.26 39.63 -10.06
N PRO A 279 18.38 40.92 -9.66
CA PRO A 279 17.40 42.03 -9.73
C PRO A 279 17.29 42.76 -11.10
N PRO A 280 16.21 43.56 -11.36
CA PRO A 280 15.18 44.01 -10.42
C PRO A 280 14.05 43.01 -10.16
N GLY A 281 13.94 41.95 -10.97
CA GLY A 281 13.03 40.84 -10.67
C GLY A 281 13.38 40.16 -9.35
N GLN A 282 12.37 39.55 -8.72
CA GLN A 282 12.51 38.82 -7.47
C GLN A 282 12.02 37.39 -7.61
N VAL A 283 12.75 36.47 -6.97
CA VAL A 283 12.37 35.06 -6.86
C VAL A 283 12.12 34.75 -5.39
N ASN A 284 10.90 34.34 -5.07
CA ASN A 284 10.49 33.76 -3.80
C ASN A 284 10.59 32.23 -3.91
N GLY A 285 11.83 31.77 -3.90
CA GLY A 285 12.29 30.41 -4.21
C GLY A 285 13.81 30.44 -4.39
N THR A 286 14.37 29.36 -4.93
CA THR A 286 15.81 29.26 -5.23
C THR A 286 16.05 29.42 -6.72
N ILE A 287 17.16 30.10 -7.08
CA ILE A 287 17.65 30.17 -8.45
C ILE A 287 18.66 29.05 -8.65
N HIS A 288 18.38 28.15 -9.59
CA HIS A 288 19.22 27.00 -9.95
C HIS A 288 19.80 27.19 -11.36
N ILE A 289 21.12 27.14 -11.48
CA ILE A 289 21.83 27.36 -12.76
C ILE A 289 22.71 26.15 -13.05
N SER A 290 22.26 25.30 -13.97
CA SER A 290 22.98 24.09 -14.40
C SER A 290 23.42 23.17 -13.24
N ASP A 291 22.69 23.17 -12.12
CA ASP A 291 22.93 22.25 -11.02
C ASP A 291 22.10 20.97 -11.17
N ALA A 292 22.23 20.05 -10.20
CA ALA A 292 21.52 18.77 -10.23
C ALA A 292 19.99 18.94 -10.25
N ASP A 293 19.47 19.97 -9.58
CA ASP A 293 18.04 20.22 -9.47
C ASP A 293 17.46 20.79 -10.77
N ALA A 294 18.15 21.77 -11.38
CA ALA A 294 17.78 22.28 -12.70
C ALA A 294 17.95 21.23 -13.80
N LEU A 295 18.97 20.37 -13.71
CA LEU A 295 19.16 19.24 -14.62
C LEU A 295 18.02 18.23 -14.52
N GLN A 296 17.65 17.82 -13.31
CA GLN A 296 16.53 16.90 -13.11
C GLN A 296 15.21 17.53 -13.56
N ALA A 297 14.95 18.79 -13.23
CA ALA A 297 13.74 19.47 -13.66
C ALA A 297 13.64 19.64 -15.18
N HIS A 298 14.77 19.81 -15.88
CA HIS A 298 14.79 19.81 -17.34
C HIS A 298 14.47 18.43 -17.92
N ALA A 299 15.03 17.36 -17.36
CA ALA A 299 14.68 15.99 -17.74
C ALA A 299 13.19 15.68 -17.50
N ASP A 300 12.65 16.10 -16.36
CA ASP A 300 11.24 15.96 -16.00
C ASP A 300 10.32 16.77 -16.94
N LEU A 301 10.75 17.97 -17.35
CA LEU A 301 10.09 18.77 -18.38
C LEU A 301 10.03 18.02 -19.71
N VAL A 302 11.14 17.44 -20.16
CA VAL A 302 11.18 16.64 -21.39
C VAL A 302 10.18 15.49 -21.32
N ALA A 303 10.21 14.70 -20.24
CA ALA A 303 9.28 13.58 -20.04
C ALA A 303 7.81 14.02 -20.01
N THR A 304 7.50 15.12 -19.32
CA THR A 304 6.13 15.66 -19.24
C THR A 304 5.65 16.18 -20.60
N TYR A 305 6.53 16.85 -21.35
CA TYR A 305 6.24 17.32 -22.70
C TYR A 305 5.91 16.14 -23.61
N ASP A 306 6.72 15.09 -23.58
CA ASP A 306 6.53 13.90 -24.42
C ASP A 306 5.26 13.10 -24.02
N ASP A 307 4.94 13.00 -22.72
CA ASP A 307 3.65 12.44 -22.24
C ASP A 307 2.48 13.25 -22.81
N ALA A 308 2.51 14.57 -22.69
CA ALA A 308 1.47 15.45 -23.18
C ALA A 308 1.28 15.35 -24.71
N VAL A 309 2.38 15.23 -25.48
CA VAL A 309 2.33 14.96 -26.93
C VAL A 309 1.70 13.58 -27.22
N GLY A 310 1.99 12.58 -26.37
CA GLY A 310 1.52 11.21 -26.54
C GLY A 310 0.05 10.97 -26.17
N ARG A 311 -0.62 11.91 -25.51
CA ARG A 311 -2.05 11.78 -25.16
C ARG A 311 -2.92 11.71 -26.42
N ILE A 312 -3.95 10.86 -26.39
CA ILE A 312 -4.92 10.73 -27.49
C ILE A 312 -5.86 11.96 -27.45
N PRO A 313 -5.98 12.73 -28.55
CA PRO A 313 -6.89 13.87 -28.61
C PRO A 313 -8.36 13.47 -28.57
N ASP A 314 -9.15 14.22 -27.82
CA ASP A 314 -10.63 14.11 -27.81
C ASP A 314 -11.24 15.04 -28.87
N VAL A 315 -10.71 16.26 -28.99
CA VAL A 315 -11.31 17.34 -29.79
C VAL A 315 -10.24 18.11 -30.57
N GLY A 316 -10.50 18.37 -31.85
CA GLY A 316 -9.70 19.28 -32.66
C GLY A 316 -10.10 20.75 -32.46
N ILE A 317 -9.13 21.64 -32.33
CA ILE A 317 -9.31 23.10 -32.24
C ILE A 317 -8.40 23.82 -33.24
N SER A 318 -8.76 25.02 -33.66
CA SER A 318 -7.94 25.82 -34.59
C SER A 318 -8.28 27.31 -34.49
N GLY A 319 -7.34 28.16 -34.90
CA GLY A 319 -7.54 29.62 -34.94
C GLY A 319 -7.51 30.27 -33.56
N ASP A 320 -8.36 31.27 -33.36
CA ASP A 320 -8.50 31.97 -32.07
C ASP A 320 -9.48 31.22 -31.16
N ILE A 321 -9.06 30.91 -29.94
CA ILE A 321 -9.86 30.18 -28.95
C ILE A 321 -10.53 31.11 -27.91
N GLY A 322 -10.42 32.42 -28.09
CA GLY A 322 -11.11 33.41 -27.28
C GLY A 322 -12.64 33.31 -27.43
N GLY A 323 -13.33 33.46 -26.30
CA GLY A 323 -14.79 33.34 -26.20
C GLY A 323 -15.29 31.90 -26.05
N LEU A 324 -14.43 30.89 -26.20
CA LEU A 324 -14.83 29.50 -26.00
C LEU A 324 -15.00 29.17 -24.51
N THR A 325 -15.90 28.22 -24.24
CA THR A 325 -16.00 27.52 -22.96
C THR A 325 -15.72 26.04 -23.21
N LEU A 326 -14.67 25.51 -22.59
CA LEU A 326 -14.17 24.17 -22.82
C LEU A 326 -14.33 23.33 -21.54
N THR A 327 -14.96 22.16 -21.69
CA THR A 327 -15.05 21.13 -20.65
C THR A 327 -13.72 20.37 -20.54
N PRO A 328 -13.52 19.49 -19.54
CA PRO A 328 -12.27 18.74 -19.41
C PRO A 328 -12.02 17.85 -20.64
N GLY A 329 -10.75 17.69 -21.04
CA GLY A 329 -10.35 16.89 -22.20
C GLY A 329 -9.01 17.25 -22.82
N VAL A 330 -8.60 16.46 -23.81
CA VAL A 330 -7.40 16.65 -24.64
C VAL A 330 -7.77 17.33 -25.94
N TYR A 331 -7.27 18.56 -26.13
CA TYR A 331 -7.54 19.43 -27.27
C TYR A 331 -6.33 19.50 -28.18
N ASN A 332 -6.50 19.23 -29.48
CA ASN A 332 -5.40 19.25 -30.45
C ASN A 332 -5.58 20.36 -31.50
N ALA A 333 -4.55 21.19 -31.67
CA ALA A 333 -4.40 22.12 -32.77
C ALA A 333 -3.15 21.76 -33.59
N ALA A 334 -3.31 21.38 -34.85
CA ALA A 334 -2.18 21.07 -35.72
C ALA A 334 -1.33 22.31 -36.08
N SER A 335 -1.90 23.51 -35.97
CA SER A 335 -1.28 24.80 -36.29
C SER A 335 -1.13 25.69 -35.06
N SER A 336 -0.73 26.94 -35.27
CA SER A 336 -0.74 27.95 -34.23
C SER A 336 -2.17 28.25 -33.74
N ILE A 337 -2.29 28.63 -32.48
CA ILE A 337 -3.54 29.13 -31.91
C ILE A 337 -3.36 30.55 -31.33
N GLY A 338 -4.41 31.34 -31.47
CA GLY A 338 -4.54 32.65 -30.85
C GLY A 338 -5.47 32.59 -29.64
N LEU A 339 -5.29 33.52 -28.70
CA LEU A 339 -6.28 33.80 -27.67
C LEU A 339 -6.53 35.30 -27.64
N THR A 340 -7.74 35.70 -28.05
CA THR A 340 -8.21 37.09 -27.95
C THR A 340 -9.42 37.18 -27.03
N GLY A 341 -9.26 37.86 -25.90
CA GLY A 341 -10.33 37.96 -24.89
C GLY A 341 -10.26 36.81 -23.89
N THR A 342 -11.40 36.20 -23.53
CA THR A 342 -11.48 35.22 -22.43
C THR A 342 -11.74 33.81 -22.95
N LEU A 343 -10.88 32.86 -22.60
CA LEU A 343 -11.16 31.43 -22.67
C LEU A 343 -11.68 30.95 -21.32
N THR A 344 -12.78 30.22 -21.28
CA THR A 344 -13.31 29.64 -20.03
C THR A 344 -13.06 28.13 -19.99
N LEU A 345 -12.50 27.63 -18.90
CA LEU A 345 -12.35 26.21 -18.60
C LEU A 345 -13.34 25.84 -17.49
N ASP A 346 -14.25 24.92 -17.79
CA ASP A 346 -15.36 24.57 -16.91
C ASP A 346 -15.24 23.11 -16.44
N ALA A 347 -14.92 22.92 -15.16
CA ALA A 347 -14.79 21.60 -14.55
C ALA A 347 -16.12 20.85 -14.41
N GLN A 348 -17.26 21.53 -14.56
CA GLN A 348 -18.58 20.93 -14.37
C GLN A 348 -18.77 20.23 -13.01
N GLY A 349 -18.04 20.70 -11.98
CA GLY A 349 -18.06 20.12 -10.63
C GLY A 349 -17.08 18.96 -10.40
N ASP A 350 -16.36 18.50 -11.42
CA ASP A 350 -15.31 17.49 -11.27
C ASP A 350 -14.02 18.11 -10.74
N ARG A 351 -13.60 17.70 -9.54
CA ARG A 351 -12.37 18.18 -8.89
C ARG A 351 -11.10 17.65 -9.55
N ASN A 352 -11.21 16.55 -10.30
CA ASN A 352 -10.12 15.90 -11.00
C ASN A 352 -10.07 16.27 -12.49
N ALA A 353 -10.88 17.25 -12.90
CA ALA A 353 -10.93 17.74 -14.27
C ALA A 353 -9.53 18.16 -14.78
N GLU A 354 -9.15 17.64 -15.95
CA GLU A 354 -7.88 17.90 -16.63
C GLU A 354 -8.12 18.51 -18.02
N TRP A 355 -7.28 19.47 -18.41
CA TRP A 355 -7.21 20.03 -19.75
C TRP A 355 -5.80 19.89 -20.29
N ILE A 356 -5.66 19.27 -21.46
CA ILE A 356 -4.38 19.17 -22.17
C ILE A 356 -4.54 19.79 -23.54
N PHE A 357 -3.87 20.91 -23.78
CA PHE A 357 -3.81 21.55 -25.10
C PHE A 357 -2.52 21.13 -25.80
N GLN A 358 -2.66 20.39 -26.90
CA GLN A 358 -1.57 20.01 -27.80
C GLN A 358 -1.55 20.96 -28.99
N ILE A 359 -0.57 21.85 -29.07
CA ILE A 359 -0.47 22.90 -30.09
C ILE A 359 0.75 22.62 -30.95
N GLY A 360 0.56 22.33 -32.23
CA GLY A 360 1.62 21.91 -33.15
C GLY A 360 2.64 23.00 -33.49
N SER A 361 2.29 24.27 -33.30
CA SER A 361 3.15 25.42 -33.60
C SER A 361 3.20 26.41 -32.43
N THR A 362 2.73 27.66 -32.58
CA THR A 362 2.85 28.72 -31.58
C THR A 362 1.53 28.95 -30.83
N LEU A 363 1.64 29.37 -29.57
CA LEU A 363 0.54 29.98 -28.82
C LEU A 363 0.79 31.49 -28.71
N THR A 364 -0.20 32.31 -29.05
CA THR A 364 -0.12 33.77 -28.88
C THR A 364 -1.37 34.33 -28.23
N THR A 365 -1.23 35.11 -27.17
CA THR A 365 -2.37 35.84 -26.58
C THR A 365 -2.33 37.30 -26.98
N ALA A 366 -3.49 37.89 -27.26
CA ALA A 366 -3.63 39.33 -27.41
C ALA A 366 -3.49 40.02 -26.04
N THR A 367 -3.22 41.34 -26.06
CA THR A 367 -3.21 42.15 -24.83
C THR A 367 -4.49 41.97 -24.02
N ALA A 368 -4.34 41.87 -22.69
CA ALA A 368 -5.43 41.73 -21.72
C ALA A 368 -6.34 40.50 -21.94
N SER A 369 -5.81 39.45 -22.58
CA SER A 369 -6.53 38.18 -22.68
C SER A 369 -6.52 37.41 -21.36
N SER A 370 -7.45 36.47 -21.17
CA SER A 370 -7.50 35.69 -19.93
C SER A 370 -7.93 34.24 -20.15
N VAL A 371 -7.46 33.37 -19.27
CA VAL A 371 -7.96 32.00 -19.09
C VAL A 371 -8.69 31.95 -17.75
N LEU A 372 -10.00 31.76 -17.79
CA LEU A 372 -10.87 31.75 -16.62
C LEU A 372 -11.20 30.31 -16.21
N LEU A 373 -10.97 29.98 -14.94
CA LEU A 373 -11.35 28.70 -14.35
C LEU A 373 -12.72 28.81 -13.66
N THR A 374 -13.61 27.84 -13.91
CA THR A 374 -14.96 27.83 -13.33
C THR A 374 -15.34 26.45 -12.79
N HIS A 375 -16.36 26.44 -11.92
CA HIS A 375 -16.99 25.23 -11.35
C HIS A 375 -16.04 24.16 -10.77
N GLY A 376 -14.95 24.60 -10.13
CA GLY A 376 -14.00 23.69 -9.47
C GLY A 376 -12.73 23.40 -10.26
N ALA A 377 -12.56 23.98 -11.45
CA ALA A 377 -11.34 23.85 -12.23
C ALA A 377 -10.14 24.43 -11.46
N THR A 378 -8.99 23.77 -11.55
CA THR A 378 -7.76 24.19 -10.88
C THR A 378 -6.62 24.36 -11.87
N ALA A 379 -5.77 25.37 -11.64
CA ALA A 379 -4.66 25.70 -12.53
C ALA A 379 -3.64 24.57 -12.68
N ARG A 380 -3.51 23.72 -11.64
CA ARG A 380 -2.57 22.58 -11.61
C ARG A 380 -2.90 21.52 -12.66
N ASN A 381 -4.17 21.43 -13.08
CA ASN A 381 -4.67 20.43 -14.03
C ASN A 381 -4.81 20.97 -15.46
N VAL A 382 -4.23 22.13 -15.77
CA VAL A 382 -4.24 22.72 -17.12
C VAL A 382 -2.84 22.66 -17.70
N ILE A 383 -2.66 21.91 -18.78
CA ILE A 383 -1.38 21.70 -19.47
C ILE A 383 -1.46 22.28 -20.88
N TRP A 384 -0.46 23.07 -21.25
CA TRP A 384 -0.28 23.65 -22.57
C TRP A 384 1.01 23.13 -23.19
N GLN A 385 0.91 22.07 -24.00
CA GLN A 385 2.02 21.58 -24.81
C GLN A 385 2.10 22.37 -26.11
N ILE A 386 3.26 22.98 -26.39
CA ILE A 386 3.45 23.91 -27.51
C ILE A 386 4.66 23.47 -28.34
N GLY A 387 4.41 23.15 -29.61
CA GLY A 387 5.36 22.59 -30.57
C GLY A 387 6.50 23.53 -30.96
N SER A 388 6.36 24.83 -30.69
CA SER A 388 7.41 25.82 -30.86
C SER A 388 7.50 26.76 -29.65
N SER A 389 6.99 27.98 -29.77
CA SER A 389 7.10 29.03 -28.75
C SER A 389 5.74 29.56 -28.31
N ALA A 390 5.69 30.05 -27.07
CA ALA A 390 4.54 30.75 -26.50
C ALA A 390 4.85 32.24 -26.33
N THR A 391 3.90 33.10 -26.69
CA THR A 391 3.98 34.54 -26.43
C THR A 391 2.71 35.00 -25.74
N LEU A 392 2.82 35.38 -24.48
CA LEU A 392 1.72 36.00 -23.74
C LEU A 392 1.77 37.51 -23.98
N GLY A 393 0.71 38.08 -24.56
CA GLY A 393 0.53 39.52 -24.75
C GLY A 393 0.49 40.28 -23.42
N THR A 394 0.68 41.59 -23.47
CA THR A 394 0.72 42.43 -22.26
C THR A 394 -0.55 42.27 -21.43
N ASP A 395 -0.41 42.33 -20.10
CA ASP A 395 -1.53 42.23 -19.15
C ASP A 395 -2.41 40.96 -19.30
N THR A 396 -1.91 39.91 -19.96
CA THR A 396 -2.63 38.62 -20.05
C THR A 396 -2.72 37.98 -18.66
N ALA A 397 -3.89 37.47 -18.29
CA ALA A 397 -4.07 36.62 -17.10
C ALA A 397 -4.14 35.14 -17.51
N PHE A 398 -2.99 34.47 -17.51
CA PHE A 398 -2.85 33.10 -18.01
C PHE A 398 -2.89 32.07 -16.88
N VAL A 399 -3.36 30.86 -17.21
CA VAL A 399 -3.52 29.76 -16.27
C VAL A 399 -2.96 28.47 -16.84
N GLY A 400 -2.23 27.72 -16.01
CA GLY A 400 -1.75 26.39 -16.34
C GLY A 400 -0.23 26.29 -16.57
N ARG A 401 0.23 25.06 -16.79
CA ARG A 401 1.62 24.74 -17.07
C ARG A 401 1.89 24.90 -18.57
N ILE A 402 2.72 25.86 -18.93
CA ILE A 402 3.20 26.07 -20.30
C ILE A 402 4.45 25.22 -20.52
N LEU A 403 4.36 24.27 -21.45
CA LEU A 403 5.42 23.37 -21.89
C LEU A 403 5.78 23.72 -23.34
N ALA A 404 6.73 24.64 -23.55
CA ALA A 404 7.13 25.05 -24.89
C ALA A 404 8.39 24.30 -25.35
N ALA A 405 8.39 23.81 -26.60
CA ALA A 405 9.55 23.17 -27.19
C ALA A 405 10.74 24.13 -27.29
N ILE A 406 10.49 25.37 -27.71
CA ILE A 406 11.52 26.39 -27.96
C ILE A 406 11.50 27.44 -26.83
N SER A 407 10.77 28.54 -26.97
CA SER A 407 10.86 29.68 -26.04
C SER A 407 9.50 30.11 -25.49
N ILE A 408 9.53 30.79 -24.35
CA ILE A 408 8.36 31.44 -23.77
C ILE A 408 8.67 32.92 -23.56
N THR A 409 7.83 33.80 -24.10
CA THR A 409 7.88 35.24 -23.85
C THR A 409 6.63 35.65 -23.10
N VAL A 410 6.81 36.19 -21.90
CA VAL A 410 5.74 36.76 -21.08
C VAL A 410 5.92 38.28 -21.11
N ASN A 411 5.10 38.98 -21.89
CA ASN A 411 5.24 40.42 -22.06
C ASN A 411 4.79 41.19 -20.81
N ALA A 412 5.12 42.49 -20.77
CA ALA A 412 4.84 43.42 -19.68
C ALA A 412 3.47 43.21 -19.01
N GLY A 413 3.46 43.04 -17.69
CA GLY A 413 2.24 43.03 -16.86
C GLY A 413 1.44 41.72 -16.91
N ALA A 414 1.78 40.77 -17.79
CA ALA A 414 1.10 39.48 -17.81
C ALA A 414 1.35 38.68 -16.51
N THR A 415 0.34 37.92 -16.10
CA THR A 415 0.36 37.06 -14.92
C THR A 415 0.15 35.61 -15.33
N VAL A 416 0.83 34.69 -14.66
CA VAL A 416 0.74 33.25 -14.90
C VAL A 416 0.46 32.57 -13.56
N ASN A 417 -0.76 32.06 -13.39
CA ASN A 417 -1.08 31.11 -12.33
C ASN A 417 -0.76 29.70 -12.85
N GLY A 418 0.48 29.28 -12.69
CA GLY A 418 1.01 28.11 -13.36
C GLY A 418 2.54 28.08 -13.41
N GLN A 419 3.07 27.54 -14.50
CA GLN A 419 4.52 27.41 -14.72
C GLN A 419 4.85 27.80 -16.16
N THR A 420 6.04 28.37 -16.37
CA THR A 420 6.59 28.69 -17.70
C THR A 420 7.86 27.88 -17.93
N LEU A 421 7.75 26.79 -18.67
CA LEU A 421 8.81 25.79 -18.85
C LEU A 421 9.17 25.68 -20.34
N ALA A 422 10.34 26.22 -20.72
CA ALA A 422 10.86 26.22 -22.08
C ALA A 422 11.96 25.17 -22.22
N ARG A 423 11.79 24.18 -23.11
CA ARG A 423 12.66 23.01 -23.20
C ARG A 423 14.01 23.32 -23.84
N ASP A 424 14.03 23.87 -25.05
CA ASP A 424 15.27 24.04 -25.83
C ASP A 424 15.70 25.51 -25.98
N GLY A 425 14.84 26.46 -25.58
CA GLY A 425 15.06 27.89 -25.72
C GLY A 425 14.99 28.64 -24.39
N SER A 426 14.52 29.88 -24.43
CA SER A 426 14.61 30.81 -23.30
C SER A 426 13.24 31.18 -22.75
N VAL A 427 13.20 31.51 -21.46
CA VAL A 427 12.05 32.22 -20.86
C VAL A 427 12.42 33.70 -20.72
N THR A 428 11.57 34.58 -21.26
CA THR A 428 11.73 36.04 -21.15
C THR A 428 10.55 36.63 -20.39
N LEU A 429 10.84 37.43 -19.37
CA LEU A 429 9.88 38.10 -18.50
C LEU A 429 10.07 39.62 -18.51
N ASP A 430 8.98 40.35 -18.31
CA ASP A 430 8.96 41.78 -18.06
C ASP A 430 7.81 42.14 -17.12
N THR A 431 8.12 42.59 -15.91
CA THR A 431 7.12 43.09 -14.93
C THR A 431 5.95 42.10 -14.73
N ASN A 432 6.27 40.82 -14.57
CA ASN A 432 5.27 39.74 -14.50
C ASN A 432 5.07 39.21 -13.10
N THR A 433 3.93 38.56 -12.86
CA THR A 433 3.75 37.69 -11.69
C THR A 433 3.60 36.25 -12.15
N VAL A 434 4.52 35.37 -11.76
CA VAL A 434 4.44 33.93 -12.02
C VAL A 434 4.28 33.23 -10.67
N THR A 435 3.12 32.64 -10.45
CA THR A 435 2.80 31.95 -9.20
C THR A 435 2.48 30.50 -9.51
N ARG A 436 3.27 29.59 -8.97
CA ARG A 436 2.98 28.16 -9.06
C ARG A 436 1.76 27.82 -8.18
N PRO A 437 0.73 27.14 -8.71
CA PRO A 437 -0.38 26.64 -7.90
C PRO A 437 0.12 25.48 -7.01
N TRP A 438 -0.11 25.59 -5.70
CA TRP A 438 0.23 24.60 -4.68
C TRP A 438 -0.63 23.35 -4.77
#